data_AF-A0AAF3FFL4-F1
#
_entry.id   AF-A0AAF3FFL4-F1
#
_cell.length_a   1.000
_cell.length_b   1.000
_cell.length_c   1.000
_cell.angle_alpha   90.00
_cell.angle_beta   90.00
_cell.angle_gamma   90.00
#
_symmetry.space_group_name_H-M   'P 1'
#
loop_
_entity.id
_entity.type
_entity.pdbx_description
1 polymer ?
#
loop_
_entity_poly.entity_id
_entity_poly.type
_entity_poly.pdbx_seq_one_letter_code
_entity_poly.pdbx_strand_id
1 'polypeptide(L)'
;MTGSYIVRNDPRGRDFLMMWAKSFEVYRDRFGSDNAAVHSAIVRRYLPKLESSLAKCEYWWKLTEQYCRLFLYEVCVRNLLDNFDIPGVQFLEKTYSYVRDGWLTGGKFSQHDFIFHNWKEKVKNNRAAFGWWDYQFTEDAFNNLSLCTSGEEAYQLWRYKPGFRVTVAENRKSLDTWIKNTKKERDRQAKLSQTFNVDSAVNCH
;
A
#
# COMPACT_ATOMS: atom_id res chain seq x y z
N MET A 1 2.27 -2.17 -2.14
CA MET A 1 1.37 -1.14 -2.69
C MET A 1 2.09 -0.37 -3.78
N THR A 2 1.44 -0.21 -4.92
CA THR A 2 1.86 0.53 -6.12
C THR A 2 1.45 1.99 -6.10
N GLY A 3 0.65 2.42 -5.11
CA GLY A 3 0.29 3.83 -4.93
C GLY A 3 1.44 4.73 -4.48
N SER A 4 2.64 4.18 -4.28
CA SER A 4 3.86 4.94 -4.00
C SER A 4 5.10 4.16 -4.42
N TYR A 5 5.87 4.70 -5.36
CA TYR A 5 7.15 4.13 -5.80
C TYR A 5 8.07 5.24 -6.32
N ILE A 6 9.37 4.95 -6.32
CA ILE A 6 10.38 5.80 -6.95
C ILE A 6 11.13 4.91 -7.93
N VAL A 7 11.18 5.32 -9.20
CA VAL A 7 11.97 4.68 -10.24
C VAL A 7 13.02 5.67 -10.71
N ARG A 8 14.28 5.22 -10.73
CA ARG A 8 15.39 6.03 -11.23
C ARG A 8 15.18 6.32 -12.72
N ASN A 9 15.42 7.56 -13.13
CA ASN A 9 15.34 7.95 -14.55
C ASN A 9 16.61 7.54 -15.30
N ASP A 10 16.75 6.24 -15.55
CA ASP A 10 17.82 5.65 -16.36
C ASP A 10 17.25 4.51 -17.24
N PRO A 11 18.06 3.89 -18.13
CA PRO A 11 17.57 2.80 -18.97
C PRO A 11 16.96 1.64 -18.18
N ARG A 12 17.54 1.26 -17.04
CA ARG A 12 17.04 0.14 -16.21
C ARG A 12 15.67 0.46 -15.62
N GLY A 13 15.48 1.68 -15.13
CA GLY A 13 14.22 2.14 -14.59
C GLY A 13 13.12 2.20 -15.64
N ARG A 14 13.44 2.68 -16.85
CA ARG A 14 12.49 2.69 -17.99
C ARG A 14 12.12 1.27 -18.41
N ASP A 15 13.09 0.37 -18.50
CA ASP A 15 12.86 -1.05 -18.80
C ASP A 15 11.96 -1.72 -17.75
N PHE A 16 12.18 -1.40 -16.47
CA PHE A 16 11.32 -1.86 -15.37
C PHE A 16 9.87 -1.39 -15.55
N LEU A 17 9.65 -0.12 -15.88
CA LEU A 17 8.31 0.42 -16.11
C LEU A 17 7.62 -0.26 -17.31
N MET A 18 8.34 -0.48 -18.41
CA MET A 18 7.80 -1.17 -19.59
C MET A 18 7.45 -2.62 -19.29
N MET A 19 8.29 -3.31 -18.52
CA MET A 19 8.02 -4.66 -18.04
C MET A 19 6.77 -4.70 -17.16
N TRP A 20 6.64 -3.77 -16.19
CA TRP A 20 5.47 -3.70 -15.33
C TRP A 20 4.21 -3.42 -16.14
N ALA A 21 4.23 -2.47 -17.09
CA ALA A 21 3.11 -2.20 -17.98
C ALA A 21 2.69 -3.43 -18.80
N LYS A 22 3.65 -4.17 -19.36
CA LYS A 22 3.36 -5.42 -20.08
C LYS A 22 2.74 -6.47 -19.15
N SER A 23 3.23 -6.58 -17.91
CA SER A 23 2.63 -7.46 -16.92
C SER A 23 1.20 -7.02 -16.64
N PHE A 24 0.94 -5.73 -16.46
CA PHE A 24 -0.39 -5.19 -16.13
C PHE A 24 -1.47 -5.60 -17.13
N GLU A 25 -1.18 -5.67 -18.43
CA GLU A 25 -2.14 -6.15 -19.42
C GLU A 25 -2.70 -7.56 -19.12
N VAL A 26 -1.93 -8.39 -18.41
CA VAL A 26 -2.37 -9.73 -17.98
C VAL A 26 -3.26 -9.69 -16.74
N TYR A 27 -3.09 -8.68 -15.86
CA TYR A 27 -3.81 -8.60 -14.57
C TYR A 27 -4.96 -7.58 -14.57
N ARG A 28 -5.11 -6.81 -15.64
CA ARG A 28 -5.99 -5.61 -15.70
C ARG A 28 -7.47 -5.87 -15.40
N ASP A 29 -7.93 -7.12 -15.54
CA ASP A 29 -9.34 -7.51 -15.43
C ASP A 29 -9.81 -7.77 -13.99
N ARG A 30 -8.94 -7.63 -12.98
CA ARG A 30 -9.26 -7.94 -11.58
C ARG A 30 -8.92 -6.85 -10.59
N PHE A 31 -9.47 -6.98 -9.39
CA PHE A 31 -9.19 -6.10 -8.26
C PHE A 31 -7.71 -6.19 -7.83
N GLY A 32 -7.09 -5.03 -7.56
CA GLY A 32 -5.67 -4.95 -7.18
C GLY A 32 -4.68 -5.29 -8.31
N SER A 33 -5.12 -5.13 -9.57
CA SER A 33 -4.40 -5.51 -10.79
C SER A 33 -2.98 -4.95 -10.90
N ASP A 34 -2.77 -3.68 -10.56
CA ASP A 34 -1.48 -3.01 -10.61
C ASP A 34 -0.49 -3.58 -9.57
N ASN A 35 -0.96 -3.80 -8.35
CA ASN A 35 -0.21 -4.47 -7.27
C ASN A 35 0.17 -5.90 -7.64
N ALA A 36 -0.75 -6.65 -8.24
CA ALA A 36 -0.44 -8.00 -8.70
C ALA A 36 0.56 -7.99 -9.85
N ALA A 37 0.36 -7.11 -10.82
CA ALA A 37 1.26 -6.98 -11.95
C ALA A 37 2.69 -6.66 -11.54
N VAL A 38 2.92 -5.72 -10.61
CA VAL A 38 4.30 -5.36 -10.22
C VAL A 38 5.00 -6.49 -9.49
N HIS A 39 4.30 -7.17 -8.57
CA HIS A 39 4.88 -8.26 -7.79
C HIS A 39 5.25 -9.44 -8.70
N SER A 40 4.33 -9.84 -9.57
CA SER A 40 4.60 -10.89 -10.55
C SER A 40 5.72 -10.49 -11.51
N ALA A 41 5.73 -9.26 -12.03
CA ALA A 41 6.78 -8.80 -12.94
C ALA A 41 8.20 -8.86 -12.32
N ILE A 42 8.33 -8.47 -11.04
CA ILE A 42 9.60 -8.57 -10.32
C ILE A 42 10.05 -10.02 -10.19
N VAL A 43 9.17 -10.93 -9.76
CA VAL A 43 9.52 -12.35 -9.63
C VAL A 43 9.95 -12.94 -10.98
N ARG A 44 9.17 -12.72 -12.05
CA ARG A 44 9.50 -13.26 -13.38
C ARG A 44 10.84 -12.74 -13.91
N ARG A 45 11.15 -11.47 -13.65
CA ARG A 45 12.36 -10.82 -14.21
C ARG A 45 13.63 -11.14 -13.47
N TYR A 46 13.56 -11.17 -12.14
CA TYR A 46 14.74 -11.25 -11.27
C TYR A 46 14.89 -12.62 -10.62
N LEU A 47 13.80 -13.37 -10.46
CA LEU A 47 13.76 -14.67 -9.81
C LEU A 47 13.05 -15.72 -10.68
N PRO A 48 13.41 -15.90 -11.96
CA PRO A 48 12.68 -16.76 -12.90
C PRO A 48 12.60 -18.24 -12.46
N LYS A 49 13.53 -18.70 -11.61
CA LYS A 49 13.49 -20.04 -11.01
C LYS A 49 12.28 -20.26 -10.11
N LEU A 50 11.60 -19.19 -9.67
CA LEU A 50 10.42 -19.24 -8.83
C LEU A 50 9.11 -19.20 -9.64
N GLU A 51 9.13 -19.29 -10.98
CA GLU A 51 7.91 -19.21 -11.82
C GLU A 51 6.82 -20.18 -11.35
N SER A 52 7.17 -21.44 -11.03
CA SER A 52 6.19 -22.43 -10.53
C SER A 52 5.61 -22.05 -9.16
N SER A 53 6.40 -21.38 -8.31
CA SER A 53 5.94 -20.86 -7.02
C SER A 53 5.10 -19.59 -7.18
N LEU A 54 5.40 -18.77 -8.19
CA LEU A 54 4.59 -17.61 -8.55
C LEU A 54 3.23 -18.05 -9.07
N ALA A 55 3.17 -19.05 -9.96
CA ALA A 55 1.92 -19.59 -10.51
C ALA A 55 0.97 -20.09 -9.41
N LYS A 56 1.55 -20.65 -8.33
CA LYS A 56 0.85 -20.99 -7.11
C LYS A 56 0.26 -19.75 -6.43
N CYS A 57 1.03 -18.69 -6.20
CA CYS A 57 0.47 -17.45 -5.65
C CYS A 57 -0.64 -16.85 -6.53
N GLU A 58 -0.47 -16.91 -7.86
CA GLU A 58 -1.41 -16.37 -8.84
C GLU A 58 -2.76 -17.10 -8.87
N TYR A 59 -2.85 -18.31 -8.32
CA TYR A 59 -4.13 -18.95 -8.02
C TYR A 59 -5.04 -18.02 -7.20
N TRP A 60 -4.52 -17.46 -6.10
CA TRP A 60 -5.28 -16.57 -5.22
C TRP A 60 -5.66 -15.26 -5.91
N TRP A 61 -4.78 -14.73 -6.75
CA TRP A 61 -5.09 -13.54 -7.53
C TRP A 61 -6.23 -13.78 -8.51
N LYS A 62 -6.25 -14.92 -9.22
CA LYS A 62 -7.35 -15.27 -10.15
C LYS A 62 -8.71 -15.34 -9.46
N LEU A 63 -8.73 -15.65 -8.17
CA LEU A 63 -9.94 -15.67 -7.35
C LEU A 63 -10.28 -14.30 -6.73
N THR A 64 -9.46 -13.28 -6.95
CA THR A 64 -9.61 -11.99 -6.26
C THR A 64 -10.79 -11.19 -6.80
N GLU A 65 -11.82 -11.07 -5.96
CA GLU A 65 -12.97 -10.18 -6.15
C GLU A 65 -13.01 -9.07 -5.08
N GLN A 66 -12.22 -9.22 -4.00
CA GLN A 66 -12.19 -8.33 -2.85
C GLN A 66 -10.85 -8.41 -2.10
N TYR A 67 -10.63 -7.48 -1.15
CA TYR A 67 -9.36 -7.27 -0.45
C TYR A 67 -8.73 -8.52 0.19
N CYS A 68 -9.52 -9.42 0.79
CA CYS A 68 -8.96 -10.56 1.52
C CYS A 68 -8.17 -11.53 0.61
N ARG A 69 -8.71 -11.87 -0.56
CA ARG A 69 -8.01 -12.74 -1.53
C ARG A 69 -6.81 -12.02 -2.17
N LEU A 70 -6.91 -10.70 -2.34
CA LEU A 70 -5.75 -9.89 -2.72
C LEU A 70 -4.64 -10.00 -1.69
N PHE A 71 -4.95 -9.90 -0.38
CA PHE A 71 -3.94 -10.04 0.68
C PHE A 71 -3.30 -11.43 0.70
N LEU A 72 -4.04 -12.50 0.43
CA LEU A 72 -3.46 -13.84 0.30
C LEU A 72 -2.44 -13.91 -0.84
N TYR A 73 -2.79 -13.36 -2.01
CA TYR A 73 -1.85 -13.24 -3.13
C TYR A 73 -0.62 -12.41 -2.73
N GLU A 74 -0.83 -11.21 -2.17
CA GLU A 74 0.26 -10.30 -1.81
C GLU A 74 1.19 -10.96 -0.79
N VAL A 75 0.68 -11.55 0.28
CA VAL A 75 1.49 -12.25 1.29
C VAL A 75 2.24 -13.43 0.66
N CYS A 76 1.60 -14.20 -0.23
CA CYS A 76 2.26 -15.30 -0.92
C CYS A 76 3.47 -14.82 -1.72
N VAL A 77 3.29 -13.80 -2.59
CA VAL A 77 4.38 -13.30 -3.42
C VAL A 77 5.43 -12.55 -2.60
N ARG A 78 5.02 -11.82 -1.54
CA ARG A 78 5.96 -11.20 -0.60
C ARG A 78 6.86 -12.24 0.07
N ASN A 79 6.35 -13.39 0.45
CA ASN A 79 7.18 -14.46 1.02
C ASN A 79 8.16 -15.05 -0.01
N LEU A 80 7.84 -15.03 -1.31
CA LEU A 80 8.80 -15.38 -2.35
C LEU A 80 9.92 -14.33 -2.47
N LEU A 81 9.57 -13.04 -2.35
CA LEU A 81 10.49 -11.93 -2.52
C LEU A 81 11.38 -11.67 -1.29
N ASP A 82 10.85 -11.83 -0.07
CA ASP A 82 11.53 -11.47 1.18
C ASP A 82 12.81 -12.30 1.43
N ASN A 83 12.98 -13.44 0.75
CA ASN A 83 14.15 -14.30 0.87
C ASN A 83 15.30 -13.96 -0.10
N PHE A 84 15.12 -12.95 -0.96
CA PHE A 84 16.10 -12.61 -1.99
C PHE A 84 16.45 -11.13 -1.94
N ASP A 85 17.74 -10.86 -1.93
CA ASP A 85 18.26 -9.54 -2.25
C ASP A 85 18.25 -9.37 -3.78
N ILE A 86 17.42 -8.44 -4.27
CA ILE A 86 17.29 -8.16 -5.70
C ILE A 86 18.05 -6.86 -6.00
N PRO A 87 19.20 -6.92 -6.69
CA PRO A 87 20.01 -5.74 -6.94
C PRO A 87 19.20 -4.62 -7.64
N GLY A 88 19.16 -3.46 -7.00
CA GLY A 88 18.46 -2.28 -7.53
C GLY A 88 16.95 -2.24 -7.27
N VAL A 89 16.40 -3.20 -6.53
CA VAL A 89 14.99 -3.19 -6.09
C VAL A 89 14.96 -3.20 -4.56
N GLN A 90 14.32 -2.20 -3.97
CA GLN A 90 14.14 -2.12 -2.53
C GLN A 90 12.65 -2.00 -2.19
N PHE A 91 12.19 -2.83 -1.26
CA PHE A 91 10.86 -2.75 -0.70
C PHE A 91 10.92 -2.03 0.64
N LEU A 92 10.18 -0.95 0.76
CA LEU A 92 10.14 -0.17 1.99
C LEU A 92 8.93 -0.54 2.84
N GLU A 93 9.10 -0.43 4.15
CA GLU A 93 8.03 -0.70 5.10
C GLU A 93 6.92 0.34 5.02
N LYS A 94 5.67 -0.09 5.17
CA LYS A 94 4.49 0.78 5.04
C LYS A 94 4.34 1.83 6.16
N THR A 95 4.99 1.62 7.31
CA THR A 95 4.76 2.42 8.52
C THR A 95 5.77 3.53 8.72
N TYR A 96 7.05 3.26 8.44
CA TYR A 96 8.17 4.16 8.71
C TYR A 96 8.83 4.74 7.45
N SER A 97 8.27 4.43 6.28
CA SER A 97 8.75 4.99 5.01
C SER A 97 8.13 6.36 4.72
N TYR A 98 8.41 6.90 3.54
CA TYR A 98 8.01 8.24 3.11
C TYR A 98 6.51 8.37 2.81
N VAL A 99 5.80 7.25 2.65
CA VAL A 99 4.34 7.23 2.51
C VAL A 99 3.75 6.19 3.45
N ARG A 100 2.65 6.56 4.11
CA ARG A 100 1.81 5.61 4.84
C ARG A 100 0.34 5.86 4.63
N ASP A 101 -0.48 4.87 4.93
CA ASP A 101 -1.92 5.07 5.01
C ASP A 101 -2.32 5.81 6.29
N GLY A 102 -3.28 6.71 6.19
CA GLY A 102 -3.79 7.47 7.34
C GLY A 102 -4.55 6.61 8.35
N TRP A 103 -5.24 5.55 7.90
CA TRP A 103 -6.02 4.66 8.77
C TRP A 103 -5.21 3.87 9.78
N LEU A 104 -3.89 3.74 9.58
CA LEU A 104 -3.00 3.06 10.54
C LEU A 104 -2.98 3.75 11.92
N THR A 105 -3.26 5.06 11.95
CA THR A 105 -3.26 5.88 13.17
C THR A 105 -4.55 6.68 13.34
N GLY A 106 -5.63 6.27 12.67
CA GLY A 106 -6.90 7.02 12.66
C GLY A 106 -6.75 8.44 12.10
N GLY A 107 -5.75 8.66 11.24
CA GLY A 107 -5.45 9.94 10.63
C GLY A 107 -4.55 10.87 11.42
N LYS A 108 -4.10 10.48 12.61
CA LYS A 108 -3.14 11.24 13.37
C LYS A 108 -1.79 11.25 12.67
N PHE A 109 -1.07 12.37 12.73
CA PHE A 109 0.22 12.56 12.07
C PHE A 109 1.23 13.27 12.97
N SER A 110 2.52 13.10 12.67
CA SER A 110 3.64 13.72 13.36
C SER A 110 4.61 14.37 12.35
N GLN A 111 5.62 15.06 12.84
CA GLN A 111 6.64 15.70 11.99
C GLN A 111 7.48 14.72 11.14
N HIS A 112 7.42 13.41 11.41
CA HIS A 112 8.11 12.39 10.61
C HIS A 112 7.22 11.79 9.51
N ASP A 113 5.94 12.15 9.48
CA ASP A 113 5.04 11.76 8.40
C ASP A 113 5.25 12.70 7.21
N PHE A 114 5.59 12.14 6.06
CA PHE A 114 5.80 12.92 4.85
C PHE A 114 4.54 12.95 3.97
N ILE A 115 4.04 11.80 3.52
CA ILE A 115 2.84 11.71 2.66
C ILE A 115 1.84 10.69 3.19
N PHE A 116 0.55 11.05 3.14
CA PHE A 116 -0.55 10.12 3.31
C PHE A 116 -1.07 9.60 1.97
N HIS A 117 -1.03 8.28 1.83
CA HIS A 117 -1.60 7.60 0.67
C HIS A 117 -3.14 7.63 0.72
N ASN A 118 -3.74 7.60 -0.48
CA ASN A 118 -5.19 7.46 -0.68
C ASN A 118 -6.02 8.58 0.00
N TRP A 119 -5.43 9.76 0.14
CA TRP A 119 -6.13 10.94 0.60
C TRP A 119 -7.02 11.48 -0.53
N LYS A 120 -8.34 11.30 -0.38
CA LYS A 120 -9.34 11.59 -1.43
C LYS A 120 -10.44 12.48 -0.85
N GLU A 121 -10.82 13.52 -1.58
CA GLU A 121 -11.87 14.46 -1.18
C GLU A 121 -13.19 13.75 -0.84
N LYS A 122 -13.58 12.75 -1.63
CA LYS A 122 -14.80 11.96 -1.40
C LYS A 122 -14.87 11.27 -0.03
N VAL A 123 -13.73 11.12 0.67
CA VAL A 123 -13.63 10.50 2.00
C VAL A 123 -13.96 11.51 3.11
N LYS A 124 -13.98 12.82 2.82
CA LYS A 124 -14.31 13.89 3.79
C LYS A 124 -15.67 13.65 4.48
N ASN A 125 -16.66 13.16 3.72
CA ASN A 125 -18.04 12.97 4.19
C ASN A 125 -18.56 11.52 4.07
N ASN A 126 -17.76 10.58 3.55
CA ASN A 126 -18.19 9.19 3.37
C ASN A 126 -17.24 8.23 4.08
N ARG A 127 -17.79 7.46 5.02
CA ARG A 127 -17.05 6.37 5.67
C ARG A 127 -16.85 5.23 4.67
N ALA A 128 -15.60 4.98 4.28
CA ALA A 128 -15.25 3.82 3.48
C ALA A 128 -15.45 2.53 4.31
N ALA A 129 -15.90 1.45 3.67
CA ALA A 129 -16.05 0.15 4.35
C ALA A 129 -14.70 -0.44 4.83
N PHE A 130 -13.59 -0.09 4.17
CA PHE A 130 -12.24 -0.50 4.52
C PHE A 130 -11.28 0.70 4.51
N GLY A 131 -10.30 0.69 5.42
CA GLY A 131 -9.25 1.71 5.48
C GLY A 131 -9.78 3.11 5.80
N TRP A 132 -10.88 3.20 6.55
CA TRP A 132 -11.46 4.47 6.96
C TRP A 132 -10.63 5.17 8.04
N TRP A 133 -10.64 6.49 7.97
CA TRP A 133 -9.96 7.39 8.89
C TRP A 133 -10.62 8.76 8.85
N ASP A 134 -10.50 9.50 9.94
CA ASP A 134 -11.07 10.84 10.02
C ASP A 134 -10.26 11.82 9.17
N TYR A 135 -10.97 12.80 8.58
CA TYR A 135 -10.37 13.86 7.79
C TYR A 135 -9.75 14.94 8.70
N GLN A 136 -8.44 15.19 8.52
CA GLN A 136 -7.59 15.99 9.42
C GLN A 136 -7.89 17.48 9.36
N PHE A 137 -8.35 17.97 8.22
CA PHE A 137 -8.38 19.40 7.97
C PHE A 137 -9.69 20.03 8.42
N THR A 138 -9.63 21.31 8.77
CA THR A 138 -10.82 22.11 9.07
C THR A 138 -11.70 22.23 7.83
N GLU A 139 -12.98 22.55 8.00
CA GLU A 139 -13.93 22.60 6.88
C GLU A 139 -13.55 23.65 5.83
N ASP A 140 -12.94 24.73 6.29
CA ASP A 140 -12.49 25.89 5.52
C ASP A 140 -11.07 25.75 4.95
N ALA A 141 -10.39 24.63 5.22
CA ALA A 141 -9.12 24.33 4.58
C ALA A 141 -9.30 24.26 3.06
N PHE A 142 -8.33 24.80 2.32
CA PHE A 142 -8.34 24.86 0.86
C PHE A 142 -9.45 25.72 0.21
N ASN A 143 -10.22 26.52 0.96
CA ASN A 143 -11.27 27.37 0.39
C ASN A 143 -10.74 28.55 -0.45
N ASN A 144 -9.49 28.98 -0.25
CA ASN A 144 -8.86 30.05 -1.02
C ASN A 144 -7.61 29.56 -1.77
N LEU A 145 -7.81 28.81 -2.84
CA LEU A 145 -6.71 28.24 -3.64
C LEU A 145 -5.78 29.29 -4.27
N SER A 146 -6.16 30.57 -4.30
CA SER A 146 -5.26 31.64 -4.76
C SER A 146 -3.99 31.74 -3.91
N LEU A 147 -4.07 31.39 -2.62
CA LEU A 147 -2.92 31.36 -1.70
C LEU A 147 -1.86 30.31 -2.09
N CYS A 148 -2.20 29.31 -2.92
CA CYS A 148 -1.21 28.37 -3.45
C CYS A 148 -0.18 29.07 -4.37
N THR A 149 -0.53 30.22 -4.96
CA THR A 149 0.33 30.93 -5.91
C THR A 149 1.21 31.98 -5.25
N SER A 150 0.88 32.43 -4.04
CA SER A 150 1.62 33.48 -3.33
C SER A 150 2.84 32.97 -2.57
N GLY A 151 2.98 31.65 -2.37
CA GLY A 151 4.14 31.00 -1.75
C GLY A 151 4.30 31.25 -0.24
N GLU A 152 4.26 32.51 0.19
CA GLU A 152 4.43 32.94 1.58
C GLU A 152 3.24 32.59 2.47
N GLU A 153 2.02 32.60 1.92
CA GLU A 153 0.78 32.35 2.68
C GLU A 153 0.19 30.95 2.42
N ALA A 154 0.81 30.16 1.54
CA ALA A 154 0.29 28.84 1.16
C ALA A 154 0.10 27.91 2.37
N TYR A 155 0.93 28.06 3.42
CA TYR A 155 0.81 27.28 4.65
C TYR A 155 -0.53 27.48 5.37
N GLN A 156 -1.20 28.62 5.19
CA GLN A 156 -2.49 28.93 5.81
C GLN A 156 -3.64 28.06 5.27
N LEU A 157 -3.43 27.39 4.13
CA LEU A 157 -4.39 26.42 3.60
C LEU A 157 -4.34 25.08 4.33
N TRP A 158 -3.24 24.79 5.03
CA TRP A 158 -3.01 23.52 5.72
C TRP A 158 -3.44 23.60 7.19
N ARG A 159 -4.72 23.94 7.42
CA ARG A 159 -5.31 24.05 8.75
C ARG A 159 -5.87 22.70 9.22
N TYR A 160 -5.36 22.23 10.35
CA TYR A 160 -5.72 20.93 10.93
C TYR A 160 -6.69 21.09 12.11
N LYS A 161 -7.64 20.16 12.23
CA LYS A 161 -8.46 19.99 13.42
C LYS A 161 -7.57 19.65 14.62
N PRO A 162 -7.89 20.15 15.82
CA PRO A 162 -7.17 19.80 17.05
C PRO A 162 -7.09 18.28 17.26
N GLY A 163 -5.95 17.80 17.78
CA GLY A 163 -5.75 16.38 18.13
C GLY A 163 -5.30 15.45 16.99
N PHE A 164 -5.27 15.92 15.73
CA PHE A 164 -4.69 15.13 14.62
C PHE A 164 -3.17 15.24 14.55
N ARG A 165 -2.61 16.40 14.85
CA ARG A 165 -1.16 16.55 15.00
C ARG A 165 -0.77 16.06 16.39
N VAL A 166 0.03 14.99 16.45
CA VAL A 166 0.52 14.36 17.68
C VAL A 166 2.04 14.38 17.74
N THR A 167 2.61 14.04 18.89
CA THR A 167 4.07 13.89 19.02
C THR A 167 4.57 12.67 18.25
N VAL A 168 5.86 12.66 17.91
CA VAL A 168 6.50 11.50 17.25
C VAL A 168 6.39 10.24 18.12
N ALA A 169 6.55 10.37 19.44
CA ALA A 169 6.48 9.24 20.35
C ALA A 169 5.08 8.61 20.40
N GLU A 170 4.03 9.42 20.47
CA GLU A 170 2.64 8.95 20.43
C GLU A 170 2.32 8.28 19.10
N ASN A 171 2.74 8.89 17.98
CA ASN A 171 2.49 8.32 16.65
C ASN A 171 3.20 6.97 16.47
N ARG A 172 4.47 6.88 16.87
CA ARG A 172 5.24 5.62 16.83
C ARG A 172 4.61 4.54 17.67
N LYS A 173 4.15 4.85 18.89
CA LYS A 173 3.43 3.90 19.74
C LYS A 173 2.19 3.33 19.06
N SER A 174 1.42 4.17 18.36
CA SER A 174 0.27 3.71 17.57
C SER A 174 0.69 2.80 16.40
N LEU A 175 1.73 3.18 15.66
CA LEU A 175 2.25 2.39 14.54
C LEU A 175 2.80 1.03 15.01
N ASP A 176 3.59 0.99 16.07
CA ASP A 176 4.14 -0.25 16.65
C ASP A 176 3.02 -1.20 17.11
N THR A 177 1.97 -0.65 17.70
CA THR A 177 0.79 -1.42 18.09
C THR A 177 0.12 -2.05 16.86
N TRP A 178 -0.04 -1.27 15.79
CA TRP A 178 -0.59 -1.75 14.53
C TRP A 178 0.30 -2.83 13.90
N ILE A 179 1.61 -2.62 13.83
CA ILE A 179 2.59 -3.59 13.29
C ILE A 179 2.48 -4.93 14.04
N LYS A 180 2.46 -4.88 15.37
CA LYS A 180 2.35 -6.07 16.21
C LYS A 180 1.06 -6.86 15.94
N ASN A 181 -0.06 -6.16 15.76
CA ASN A 181 -1.35 -6.78 15.48
C ASN A 181 -1.40 -7.37 14.06
N THR A 182 -0.92 -6.62 13.07
CA THR A 182 -0.90 -7.06 11.67
C THR A 182 0.05 -8.22 11.43
N LYS A 183 1.15 -8.34 12.19
CA LYS A 183 2.08 -9.47 12.07
C LYS A 183 1.37 -10.81 12.25
N LYS A 184 0.49 -10.93 13.25
CA LYS A 184 -0.27 -12.17 13.50
C LYS A 184 -1.16 -12.54 12.33
N GLU A 185 -1.83 -11.56 11.75
CA GLU A 185 -2.71 -11.76 10.59
C GLU A 185 -1.91 -12.12 9.34
N ARG A 186 -0.77 -11.45 9.09
CA ARG A 186 0.16 -11.81 8.03
C ARG A 186 0.64 -13.26 8.17
N ASP A 187 1.02 -13.69 9.36
CA ASP A 187 1.50 -15.06 9.59
C ASP A 187 0.39 -16.10 9.33
N ARG A 188 -0.86 -15.77 9.67
CA ARG A 188 -2.04 -16.59 9.34
C ARG A 188 -2.25 -16.66 7.82
N GLN A 189 -2.23 -15.52 7.14
CA GLN A 189 -2.39 -15.43 5.68
C GLN A 189 -1.27 -16.18 4.94
N ALA A 190 -0.04 -16.12 5.45
CA ALA A 190 1.10 -16.85 4.89
C ALA A 190 0.84 -18.37 4.91
N LYS A 191 0.34 -18.92 6.03
CA LYS A 191 -0.02 -20.34 6.12
C LYS A 191 -1.17 -20.71 5.18
N LEU A 192 -2.23 -19.89 5.16
CA LEU A 192 -3.39 -20.11 4.28
C LEU A 192 -3.00 -20.07 2.79
N SER A 193 -2.10 -19.17 2.41
CA SER A 193 -1.67 -19.03 1.02
C SER A 193 -0.95 -20.27 0.47
N GLN A 194 -0.48 -21.17 1.34
CA GLN A 194 0.19 -22.42 0.98
C GLN A 194 -0.77 -23.61 0.83
N THR A 195 -2.01 -23.51 1.34
CA THR A 195 -3.02 -24.57 1.26
C THR A 195 -3.88 -24.39 0.01
N PHE A 196 -3.46 -24.98 -1.11
CA PHE A 196 -4.24 -25.07 -2.35
C PHE A 196 -5.44 -26.01 -2.14
N ASN A 197 -6.63 -25.67 -2.64
CA ASN A 197 -7.95 -26.35 -2.46
C ASN A 197 -8.81 -26.00 -1.25
N VAL A 198 -8.53 -24.92 -0.50
CA VAL A 198 -9.48 -24.47 0.54
C VAL A 198 -10.45 -23.44 -0.05
N ASP A 199 -11.29 -23.87 -1.00
CA ASP A 199 -12.32 -23.01 -1.60
C ASP A 199 -13.42 -22.61 -0.59
N SER A 200 -13.51 -23.29 0.55
CA SER A 200 -14.65 -23.17 1.47
C SER A 200 -14.41 -22.42 2.78
N ALA A 201 -13.19 -21.93 3.09
CA ALA A 201 -12.89 -21.46 4.46
C ALA A 201 -12.28 -20.06 4.61
N VAL A 202 -12.00 -19.33 3.53
CA VAL A 202 -11.55 -17.93 3.66
C VAL A 202 -12.79 -17.02 3.77
N ASN A 203 -13.45 -17.08 4.94
CA ASN A 203 -14.52 -16.14 5.28
C ASN A 203 -13.91 -14.74 5.37
N CYS A 204 -14.35 -13.89 4.44
CA CYS A 204 -14.00 -12.48 4.39
C CYS A 204 -14.95 -11.76 5.35
N HIS A 205 -14.51 -11.53 6.59
CA HIS A 205 -15.16 -10.65 7.55
C HIS A 205 -14.29 -9.43 7.80
#